data_AF-A0A969SU31-F1
#
_entry.id   AF-A0A969SU31-F1
#
_cell.length_a   1.000
_cell.length_b   1.000
_cell.length_c   1.000
_cell.angle_alpha   90.00
_cell.angle_beta   90.00
_cell.angle_gamma   90.00
#
_symmetry.space_group_name_H-M   'P 1'
#
loop_
_entity.id
_entity.type
_entity.pdbx_description
1 polymer ?
#
loop_
_entity_poly.entity_id
_entity_poly.type
_entity_poly.pdbx_seq_one_letter_code
_entity_poly.pdbx_strand_id
1 'polypeptide(L)' 'MAKQPKIKIGERICRRTDDNKVYMGICIKITEKGVRCKWDDLPLELATVLLYKNYGEFWEKVSD' A
#
# COMPACT_ATOMS: atom_id res chain seq x y z
N MET A 1 6.33 19.64 3.71
CA MET A 1 6.61 18.28 4.24
C MET A 1 5.41 17.40 3.91
N ALA A 2 5.56 16.42 3.02
CA ALA A 2 4.49 15.46 2.76
C ALA A 2 4.24 14.68 4.07
N LYS A 3 3.04 14.83 4.65
CA LYS A 3 2.66 14.12 5.87
C LYS A 3 2.70 12.63 5.55
N GLN A 4 3.55 11.87 6.23
CA GLN A 4 3.49 10.42 6.14
C GLN A 4 2.08 9.95 6.50
N PRO A 5 1.47 9.05 5.71
CA PRO A 5 0.13 8.58 5.98
C PRO A 5 0.11 7.80 7.29
N LYS A 6 -0.92 8.04 8.12
CA LYS A 6 -1.14 7.30 9.36
C LYS A 6 -1.70 5.92 9.01
N ILE A 7 -0.81 4.96 8.79
CA ILE A 7 -1.15 3.57 8.48
C ILE A 7 -0.72 2.64 9.60
N LYS A 8 -1.55 1.64 9.90
CA LYS A 8 -1.25 0.55 10.83
C LYS A 8 -1.15 -0.79 10.10
N ILE A 9 -0.43 -1.73 10.71
CA ILE A 9 -0.43 -3.13 10.26
C ILE A 9 -1.87 -3.67 10.41
N GLY A 10 -2.34 -4.40 9.40
CA GLY A 10 -3.70 -4.90 9.29
C GLY A 10 -4.67 -3.99 8.53
N GLU A 11 -4.28 -2.74 8.22
CA GLU A 11 -5.15 -1.84 7.46
C GLU A 11 -5.18 -2.17 5.97
N ARG A 12 -6.36 -1.96 5.37
CA ARG A 12 -6.61 -2.13 3.94
C ARG A 12 -5.95 -1.00 3.16
N ILE A 13 -5.31 -1.37 2.07
CA ILE A 13 -4.67 -0.42 1.14
C ILE A 13 -5.02 -0.81 -0.29
N CYS A 14 -5.09 0.18 -1.16
CA CYS A 14 -5.25 0.00 -2.58
C CYS A 14 -4.01 0.53 -3.29
N ARG A 15 -3.66 -0.09 -4.42
CA ARG A 15 -2.62 0.40 -5.34
C ARG A 15 -3.20 0.49 -6.74
N ARG A 16 -3.00 1.62 -7.39
CA ARG A 16 -3.27 1.84 -8.80
C ARG A 16 -1.99 1.65 -9.61
N THR A 17 -2.08 0.91 -10.70
CA THR A 17 -1.01 0.76 -11.69
C THR A 17 -1.29 1.63 -12.92
N ASP A 18 -0.28 1.84 -13.76
CA ASP A 18 -0.37 2.73 -14.93
C ASP A 18 -1.41 2.26 -15.97
N ASP A 19 -1.75 0.96 -15.96
CA ASP A 19 -2.82 0.36 -16.76
C ASP A 19 -4.23 0.52 -16.13
N ASN A 20 -4.38 1.43 -15.15
CA ASN A 20 -5.60 1.66 -14.37
C ASN A 20 -6.12 0.44 -13.58
N LYS A 21 -5.34 -0.64 -13.45
CA LYS A 21 -5.73 -1.73 -12.55
C LYS A 21 -5.56 -1.30 -11.11
N VAL A 22 -6.50 -1.73 -10.27
CA VAL A 22 -6.49 -1.48 -8.83
C VAL A 22 -6.30 -2.81 -8.13
N TYR A 23 -5.24 -2.89 -7.32
CA TYR A 23 -4.95 -4.03 -6.47
C TYR A 23 -5.29 -3.68 -5.04
N MET A 24 -6.04 -4.57 -4.40
CA MET A 24 -6.39 -4.46 -2.99
C MET A 24 -5.48 -5.35 -2.16
N GLY A 25 -5.14 -4.88 -0.97
CA GLY A 25 -4.30 -5.65 -0.07
C GLY A 25 -4.34 -5.13 1.35
N ILE A 26 -3.43 -5.65 2.15
CA ILE A 26 -3.34 -5.38 3.58
C ILE A 26 -1.89 -5.01 3.91
N CYS A 27 -1.72 -3.95 4.69
CA CYS A 27 -0.42 -3.60 5.27
C CYS A 27 0.01 -4.71 6.24
N ILE A 28 1.12 -5.39 5.94
CA ILE A 28 1.67 -6.46 6.79
C ILE A 28 2.94 -6.04 7.54
N LYS A 29 3.60 -4.96 7.11
CA LYS A 29 4.80 -4.43 7.76
C LYS A 29 4.97 -2.94 7.48
N ILE A 30 5.40 -2.19 8.48
CA ILE A 30 5.80 -0.78 8.32
C ILE A 30 7.32 -0.71 8.25
N THR A 31 7.83 0.12 7.35
CA THR A 31 9.26 0.36 7.15
C THR A 31 9.54 1.86 7.17
N GLU A 32 10.80 2.25 7.31
CA GLU A 32 11.17 3.68 7.31
C GLU A 32 10.76 4.42 6.03
N LYS A 33 10.73 3.71 4.89
CA LYS A 33 10.48 4.31 3.57
C LYS A 33 9.04 4.12 3.07
N GLY A 34 8.23 3.30 3.73
CA GLY A 34 6.93 2.90 3.22
C GLY A 34 6.29 1.72 3.96
N VAL A 35 5.33 1.07 3.33
CA VAL A 35 4.61 -0.09 3.89
C VAL A 35 4.74 -1.31 2.99
N ARG A 36 4.91 -2.50 3.57
CA ARG A 36 4.83 -3.75 2.84
C ARG A 36 3.38 -4.22 2.80
N CYS A 37 2.88 -4.46 1.60
CA CYS A 37 1.53 -4.92 1.34
C CYS A 37 1.52 -6.40 0.97
N LYS A 38 0.58 -7.16 1.53
CA LYS A 38 0.13 -8.44 0.97
C LYS A 38 -1.11 -8.16 0.11
N TRP A 39 -1.07 -8.56 -1.16
CA TRP A 39 -2.20 -8.40 -2.08
C TRP A 39 -3.19 -9.55 -1.93
N ASP A 40 -4.47 -9.27 -2.13
CA ASP A 40 -5.55 -10.27 -1.97
C ASP A 40 -5.43 -11.37 -3.05
N ASP A 41 -5.20 -10.97 -4.29
CA ASP A 41 -5.18 -11.86 -5.46
C ASP A 41 -3.78 -12.41 -5.81
N LEU A 42 -2.74 -12.05 -5.03
CA LEU A 42 -1.37 -12.48 -5.32
C LEU A 42 -0.76 -13.25 -4.14
N PRO A 43 0.09 -14.25 -4.41
CA PRO A 43 0.82 -14.96 -3.37
C PRO A 43 1.69 -14.00 -2.53
N LEU A 44 1.95 -14.39 -1.28
CA LEU A 44 2.71 -13.59 -0.31
C LEU A 44 4.14 -13.26 -0.79
N GLU A 45 4.72 -14.11 -1.63
CA GLU A 45 6.02 -13.88 -2.26
C GLU A 45 6.05 -12.61 -3.12
N LEU A 46 4.90 -12.21 -3.67
CA LEU A 46 4.71 -11.00 -4.45
C LEU A 46 4.29 -9.79 -3.59
N ALA A 47 4.43 -9.88 -2.27
CA ALA A 47 4.22 -8.74 -1.38
C ALA A 47 5.21 -7.61 -1.70
N THR A 48 4.69 -6.43 -2.06
CA THR A 48 5.52 -5.30 -2.49
C THR A 48 5.58 -4.20 -1.43
N VAL A 49 6.65 -3.39 -1.49
CA VAL A 49 6.81 -2.21 -0.64
C VAL A 49 6.29 -0.98 -1.37
N LEU A 50 5.31 -0.32 -0.78
CA LEU A 50 4.72 0.93 -1.25
C LEU A 50 5.40 2.10 -0.54
N LEU A 51 6.03 2.98 -1.30
CA LEU A 51 6.84 4.08 -0.76
C LEU A 51 5.95 5.25 -0.33
N TYR A 52 6.27 5.87 0.81
CA TYR A 52 5.49 7.03 1.32
C TYR A 52 5.46 8.21 0.35
N LYS A 53 6.51 8.41 -0.44
CA LYS A 53 6.56 9.47 -1.46
C LYS A 53 5.51 9.31 -2.57
N ASN A 54 4.96 8.11 -2.74
CA ASN A 54 3.98 7.76 -3.77
C ASN A 54 2.54 7.68 -3.21
N TYR A 55 2.35 7.99 -1.92
CA TYR A 55 1.04 7.94 -1.28
C TYR A 55 0.12 9.04 -1.84
N GLY A 56 -1.11 8.68 -2.19
CA GLY A 56 -2.07 9.58 -2.86
C GLY A 56 -2.01 9.57 -4.38
N GLU A 57 -0.93 9.04 -4.96
CA GLU A 57 -0.75 8.97 -6.42
C GLU A 57 -0.89 7.52 -6.93
N PHE A 58 -0.08 6.61 -6.39
CA PHE A 58 -0.07 5.20 -6.81
C PHE A 58 -0.74 4.28 -5.81
N TRP A 59 -0.89 4.72 -4.56
CA TRP A 59 -1.48 3.90 -3.53
C TRP A 59 -2.02 4.73 -2.39
N GLU A 60 -3.06 4.23 -1.76
CA GLU A 60 -3.75 4.92 -0.67
C GLU A 60 -4.24 3.93 0.38
N LYS A 61 -4.50 4.45 1.57
CA LYS A 61 -5.24 3.70 2.58
C LYS A 61 -6.72 3.68 2.16
N VAL A 62 -7.33 2.50 2.22
CA VAL A 62 -8.77 2.37 2.05
C VAL A 62 -9.40 2.87 3.34
N SER A 63 -10.13 3.98 3.27
CA SER A 63 -10.92 4.47 4.40
C SER A 63 -12.25 3.73 4.38
N ASP A 64 -12.64 3.21 5.54
CA ASP A 64 -14.00 2.73 5.78
C ASP A 64 -14.96 3.94 5.84
#